data_AF-A0A523W3S5-F1
#
_entry.id   AF-A0A523W3S5-F1
#
_cell.length_a   1.000
_cell.length_b   1.000
_cell.length_c   1.000
_cell.angle_alpha   90.00
_cell.angle_beta   90.00
_cell.angle_gamma   90.00
#
_symmetry.space_group_name_H-M   'P 1'
#
loop_
_entity.id
_entity.type
_entity.pdbx_description
1 polymer ?
#
loop_
_entity_poly.entity_id
_entity_poly.type
_entity_poly.pdbx_seq_one_letter_code
_entity_poly.pdbx_strand_id
1 'polypeptide(L)'
;MSELLKEFTFEKPPSKIIYFDKEPLKLSNEFMFFHNKNKFRKDLVRLQNLIKSYTKAPLHAAGIRDSYLKEEFSEEYLIMIFATPETIKKANEIIENHSNTEVNKGCFFLKADTNFVLLLSRDMEGLILGIDIIEVILKQILEDYMNQEKFDDYIKICSFELNDCSKSA
;
A
#
# COMPACT_ATOMS: atom_id res chain seq x y z
N MET A 1 -1.11 -11.45 23.54
CA MET A 1 -0.51 -10.57 22.51
C MET A 1 -0.96 -11.07 21.14
N SER A 2 -1.44 -10.21 20.24
CA SER A 2 -1.64 -10.58 18.83
C SER A 2 -0.31 -10.94 18.21
N GLU A 3 -0.26 -12.03 17.44
CA GLU A 3 0.93 -12.43 16.70
C GLU A 3 0.96 -11.63 15.38
N LEU A 4 2.12 -11.09 15.03
CA LEU A 4 2.29 -10.37 13.76
C LEU A 4 2.51 -11.38 12.65
N LEU A 5 1.69 -11.35 11.59
CA LEU A 5 1.99 -12.05 10.34
C LEU A 5 3.28 -11.46 9.74
N LYS A 6 4.37 -12.24 9.75
CA LYS A 6 5.71 -11.76 9.38
C LYS A 6 6.00 -11.85 7.89
N GLU A 7 5.41 -12.82 7.21
CA GLU A 7 5.65 -13.09 5.79
C GLU A 7 4.32 -13.39 5.09
N PHE A 8 4.25 -13.03 3.81
CA PHE A 8 3.10 -13.25 2.95
C PHE A 8 3.34 -14.39 1.98
N THR A 9 2.30 -15.17 1.74
CA THR A 9 2.28 -16.23 0.73
C THR A 9 1.68 -15.71 -0.57
N PHE A 10 2.30 -16.01 -1.71
CA PHE A 10 1.82 -15.60 -3.03
C PHE A 10 1.67 -16.83 -3.92
N GLU A 11 0.58 -16.92 -4.68
CA GLU A 11 0.41 -17.97 -5.69
C GLU A 11 1.52 -17.92 -6.74
N LYS A 12 1.84 -16.70 -7.18
CA LYS A 12 3.02 -16.38 -7.99
C LYS A 12 3.93 -15.46 -7.18
N PRO A 13 5.13 -15.92 -6.78
CA PRO A 13 6.06 -15.10 -6.02
C PRO A 13 6.43 -13.82 -6.78
N PRO A 14 6.51 -12.66 -6.11
CA PRO A 14 7.03 -11.45 -6.72
C PRO A 14 8.52 -11.63 -7.07
N SER A 15 9.02 -10.84 -8.03
CA SER A 15 10.44 -10.87 -8.41
C SER A 15 11.38 -10.69 -7.21
N LYS A 16 11.03 -9.80 -6.29
CA LYS A 16 11.78 -9.59 -5.04
C LYS A 16 10.89 -9.03 -3.94
N ILE A 17 10.96 -9.65 -2.76
CA ILE A 17 10.40 -9.12 -1.51
C ILE A 17 11.46 -9.23 -0.41
N ILE A 18 11.60 -8.18 0.40
CA ILE A 18 12.46 -8.13 1.58
C ILE A 18 11.58 -7.71 2.76
N TYR A 19 11.63 -8.49 3.85
CA TYR A 19 10.98 -8.15 5.11
C TYR A 19 11.99 -7.52 6.08
N PHE A 20 11.53 -6.57 6.88
CA PHE A 20 12.36 -5.88 7.86
C PHE A 20 11.85 -6.15 9.27
N ASP A 21 12.77 -6.44 10.19
CA ASP A 21 12.47 -6.53 11.62
C ASP A 21 12.35 -5.12 12.23
N LYS A 22 11.22 -4.49 11.94
CA LYS A 22 10.83 -3.15 12.41
C LYS A 22 9.43 -3.20 13.02
N GLU A 23 9.04 -2.12 13.69
CA GLU A 23 7.65 -1.99 14.13
C GLU A 23 6.69 -2.13 12.93
N PRO A 24 5.53 -2.79 13.12
CA PRO A 24 4.54 -2.89 12.08
C PRO A 24 3.75 -1.59 11.95
N LEU A 25 3.21 -1.35 10.75
CA LEU A 25 2.14 -0.36 10.56
C LEU A 25 0.91 -0.82 11.35
N LYS A 26 0.39 0.04 12.22
CA LYS A 26 -0.84 -0.21 12.98
C LYS A 26 -1.97 0.59 12.38
N LEU A 27 -2.96 -0.10 11.80
CA LEU A 27 -4.08 0.57 11.14
C LEU A 27 -5.03 1.17 12.18
N SER A 28 -5.40 2.43 11.94
CA SER A 28 -6.45 3.13 12.69
C SER A 28 -7.59 3.53 11.75
N ASN A 29 -8.69 4.01 12.31
CA ASN A 29 -9.84 4.47 11.54
C ASN A 29 -9.57 5.74 10.72
N GLU A 30 -8.40 6.37 10.89
CA GLU A 30 -8.00 7.56 10.14
C GLU A 30 -7.28 7.22 8.82
N PHE A 31 -6.92 5.95 8.59
CA PHE A 31 -6.22 5.58 7.38
C PHE A 31 -7.09 5.78 6.13
N MET A 32 -6.45 6.21 5.05
CA MET A 32 -7.08 6.47 3.76
C MET A 32 -6.13 6.12 2.63
N PHE A 33 -6.68 5.78 1.47
CA PHE A 33 -5.91 5.64 0.24
C PHE A 33 -5.77 7.00 -0.44
N PHE A 34 -4.56 7.52 -0.51
CA PHE A 34 -4.25 8.75 -1.24
C PHE A 34 -3.71 8.44 -2.62
N HIS A 35 -4.10 9.22 -3.63
CA HIS A 35 -3.65 9.01 -5.01
C HIS A 35 -3.35 10.31 -5.76
N ASN A 36 -2.44 10.28 -6.74
CA ASN A 36 -2.13 11.45 -7.56
C ASN A 36 -2.94 11.55 -8.88
N LYS A 37 -3.63 10.50 -9.34
CA LYS A 37 -4.50 10.57 -10.54
C LYS A 37 -5.89 10.01 -10.30
N ASN A 38 -6.92 10.70 -10.80
CA ASN A 38 -8.33 10.30 -10.64
C ASN A 38 -8.68 8.94 -11.26
N LYS A 39 -7.92 8.50 -12.27
CA LYS A 39 -8.14 7.20 -12.92
C LYS A 39 -7.99 6.01 -11.96
N PHE A 40 -7.36 6.18 -10.79
CA PHE A 40 -7.15 5.10 -9.81
C PHE A 40 -8.39 4.79 -8.99
N ARG A 41 -9.41 5.65 -8.99
CA ARG A 41 -10.57 5.51 -8.09
C ARG A 41 -11.25 4.14 -8.21
N LYS A 42 -11.35 3.58 -9.42
CA LYS A 42 -11.98 2.27 -9.62
C LYS A 42 -11.19 1.14 -8.97
N ASP A 43 -9.87 1.16 -9.11
CA ASP A 43 -8.98 0.13 -8.56
C ASP A 43 -8.92 0.22 -7.02
N LEU A 44 -8.95 1.44 -6.48
CA LEU A 44 -8.98 1.66 -5.03
C LEU A 44 -10.32 1.24 -4.39
N VAL A 45 -11.43 1.33 -5.12
CA VAL A 45 -12.75 0.85 -4.63
C VAL A 45 -12.69 -0.63 -4.28
N ARG A 46 -11.92 -1.44 -5.01
CA ARG A 46 -11.72 -2.86 -4.70
C ARG A 46 -11.06 -3.05 -3.32
N LEU A 47 -9.97 -2.33 -3.06
CA LEU A 47 -9.28 -2.35 -1.76
C LEU A 47 -10.15 -1.82 -0.62
N GLN A 48 -10.91 -0.75 -0.87
CA GLN A 48 -11.85 -0.18 0.11
C GLN A 48 -12.94 -1.20 0.48
N ASN A 49 -13.48 -1.92 -0.51
CA ASN A 49 -14.50 -2.94 -0.30
C ASN A 49 -13.96 -4.15 0.46
N LEU A 50 -12.72 -4.57 0.17
CA LEU A 50 -12.03 -5.61 0.93
C LEU A 50 -11.94 -5.22 2.40
N ILE A 51 -11.41 -4.05 2.74
CA ILE A 51 -11.27 -3.66 4.16
C ILE A 51 -12.65 -3.50 4.83
N LYS A 52 -13.64 -2.98 4.09
CA LYS A 52 -15.02 -2.85 4.58
C LYS A 52 -15.65 -4.21 4.92
N SER A 53 -15.37 -5.28 4.17
CA SER A 53 -15.97 -6.59 4.45
C SER A 53 -15.52 -7.19 5.78
N TYR A 54 -14.34 -6.80 6.28
CA TYR A 54 -13.79 -7.27 7.56
C TYR A 54 -14.07 -6.29 8.71
N THR A 55 -13.88 -4.98 8.48
CA THR A 55 -13.98 -3.95 9.53
C THR A 55 -15.37 -3.34 9.67
N LYS A 56 -16.27 -3.57 8.70
CA LYS A 56 -17.58 -2.90 8.53
C LYS A 56 -17.50 -1.37 8.38
N ALA A 57 -16.29 -0.80 8.32
CA ALA A 57 -16.05 0.61 8.09
C ALA A 57 -15.48 0.82 6.68
N PRO A 58 -16.10 1.64 5.83
CA PRO A 58 -15.52 1.98 4.54
C PRO A 58 -14.32 2.90 4.74
N LEU A 59 -13.15 2.49 4.26
CA LEU A 59 -12.05 3.44 4.11
C LEU A 59 -12.32 4.38 2.95
N HIS A 60 -11.75 5.58 3.01
CA HIS A 60 -11.89 6.58 1.98
C HIS A 60 -10.68 6.59 1.04
N ALA A 61 -10.92 7.04 -0.19
CA ALA A 61 -9.90 7.33 -1.17
C ALA A 61 -9.94 8.82 -1.52
N ALA A 62 -8.79 9.48 -1.54
CA ALA A 62 -8.67 10.92 -1.76
C ALA A 62 -7.50 11.25 -2.70
N GLY A 63 -7.64 12.37 -3.42
CA GLY A 63 -6.51 12.94 -4.16
C GLY A 63 -5.47 13.51 -3.20
N ILE A 64 -4.18 13.34 -3.51
CA ILE A 64 -3.11 14.07 -2.85
C ILE A 64 -3.22 15.55 -3.28
N ARG A 65 -3.14 16.47 -2.32
CA ARG A 65 -3.18 17.91 -2.63
C ARG A 65 -1.89 18.32 -3.32
N ASP A 66 -1.98 19.21 -4.30
CA ASP A 66 -0.83 19.74 -5.03
C ASP A 66 0.23 20.37 -4.09
N SER A 67 -0.21 20.97 -2.97
CA SER A 67 0.68 21.52 -1.94
C SER A 67 1.56 20.48 -1.23
N TYR A 68 1.21 19.20 -1.30
CA TYR A 68 1.91 18.11 -0.62
C TYR A 68 2.75 17.25 -1.57
N LEU A 69 2.58 17.44 -2.89
CA LEU A 69 3.19 16.60 -3.91
C LEU A 69 3.78 17.47 -5.02
N LYS A 70 5.11 17.43 -5.16
CA LYS A 70 5.81 18.11 -6.23
C LYS A 70 5.34 17.59 -7.59
N GLU A 71 5.28 18.50 -8.56
CA GLU A 71 4.87 18.20 -9.92
C GLU A 71 5.78 17.15 -10.56
N GLU A 72 7.09 17.22 -10.33
CA GLU A 72 8.09 16.26 -10.83
C GLU A 72 7.72 14.80 -10.53
N PHE A 73 7.30 14.50 -9.29
CA PHE A 73 6.85 13.15 -8.93
C PHE A 73 5.53 12.75 -9.62
N SER A 74 4.65 13.72 -9.86
CA SER A 74 3.36 13.48 -10.51
C SER A 74 3.43 13.28 -12.02
N GLU A 75 4.49 13.81 -12.65
CA GLU A 75 4.85 13.53 -14.03
C GLU A 75 5.55 12.19 -14.15
N GLU A 76 6.38 11.88 -13.16
CA GLU A 76 7.25 10.71 -13.17
C GLU A 76 6.53 9.40 -12.81
N TYR A 77 5.61 9.46 -11.84
CA TYR A 77 5.00 8.30 -11.23
C TYR A 77 3.47 8.38 -11.15
N LEU A 78 2.85 7.21 -11.21
CA LEU A 78 1.55 6.94 -10.63
C LEU A 78 1.76 6.53 -9.17
N ILE A 79 1.08 7.22 -8.26
CA ILE A 79 1.39 7.18 -6.83
C ILE A 79 0.13 6.84 -6.04
N MET A 80 0.22 5.81 -5.20
CA MET A 80 -0.75 5.53 -4.15
C MET A 80 -0.03 5.48 -2.80
N ILE A 81 -0.57 6.17 -1.79
CA ILE A 81 -0.08 6.13 -0.41
C ILE A 81 -1.25 5.78 0.51
N PHE A 82 -1.16 4.65 1.21
CA PHE A 82 -2.09 4.28 2.26
C PHE A 82 -1.54 4.76 3.60
N ALA A 83 -2.13 5.82 4.14
CA ALA A 83 -1.64 6.52 5.33
C ALA A 83 -2.75 7.34 6.00
N THR A 84 -2.41 8.03 7.09
CA THR A 84 -3.30 9.02 7.72
C THR A 84 -3.21 10.40 7.04
N PRO A 85 -4.19 11.30 7.25
CA PRO A 85 -4.13 12.69 6.77
C PRO A 85 -2.94 13.50 7.31
N GLU A 86 -2.35 13.11 8.44
CA GLU A 86 -1.16 13.77 8.97
C GLU A 86 0.09 13.30 8.21
N THR A 87 0.24 11.99 8.03
CA THR A 87 1.38 11.41 7.30
C THR A 87 1.44 11.88 5.85
N ILE A 88 0.29 12.04 5.17
CA ILE A 88 0.28 12.45 3.75
C ILE A 88 0.82 13.87 3.51
N LYS A 89 0.85 14.74 4.54
CA LYS A 89 1.47 16.07 4.42
C LYS A 89 2.96 15.98 4.07
N LYS A 90 3.59 14.84 4.35
CA LYS A 90 4.99 14.52 4.05
C LYS A 90 5.15 13.67 2.79
N ALA A 91 4.19 13.68 1.86
CA ALA A 91 4.25 12.84 0.65
C ALA A 91 5.55 13.02 -0.14
N ASN A 92 6.04 14.26 -0.30
CA ASN A 92 7.34 14.51 -0.94
C ASN A 92 8.50 13.79 -0.27
N GLU A 93 8.65 13.90 1.06
CA GLU A 93 9.71 13.21 1.82
C GLU A 93 9.58 11.69 1.68
N ILE A 94 8.35 11.17 1.72
CA ILE A 94 8.07 9.75 1.53
C ILE A 94 8.57 9.27 0.17
N ILE A 95 8.35 10.03 -0.90
CA ILE A 95 8.74 9.65 -2.26
C ILE A 95 10.24 9.88 -2.49
N GLU A 96 10.79 11.00 -2.02
CA GLU A 96 12.22 11.36 -2.15
C GLU A 96 13.14 10.29 -1.59
N ASN A 97 12.79 9.72 -0.44
CA ASN A 97 13.56 8.65 0.21
C ASN A 97 13.65 7.37 -0.65
N HIS A 98 12.85 7.28 -1.72
CA HIS A 98 12.80 6.15 -2.65
C HIS A 98 13.04 6.57 -4.10
N SER A 99 13.48 7.81 -4.34
CA SER A 99 13.76 8.33 -5.69
C SER A 99 14.88 7.57 -6.41
N ASN A 100 15.82 6.96 -5.67
CA ASN A 100 16.87 6.11 -6.23
C ASN A 100 16.37 4.72 -6.66
N THR A 101 15.11 4.36 -6.36
CA THR A 101 14.54 3.08 -6.79
C THR A 101 14.10 3.19 -8.24
N GLU A 102 14.80 2.47 -9.12
CA GLU A 102 14.44 2.41 -10.54
C GLU A 102 13.15 1.60 -10.72
N VAL A 103 12.05 2.29 -11.05
CA VAL A 103 10.78 1.65 -11.41
C VAL A 103 10.59 1.73 -12.92
N ASN A 104 10.61 0.58 -13.58
CA ASN A 104 10.42 0.48 -15.03
C ASN A 104 8.92 0.46 -15.41
N LYS A 105 8.62 0.70 -16.70
CA LYS A 105 7.27 0.52 -17.25
C LYS A 105 6.79 -0.93 -17.09
N GLY A 106 5.52 -1.12 -16.78
CA GLY A 106 4.93 -2.42 -16.43
C GLY A 106 5.34 -2.97 -15.06
N CYS A 107 6.17 -2.25 -14.30
CA CYS A 107 6.62 -2.66 -12.97
C CYS A 107 6.05 -1.75 -11.88
N PHE A 108 6.15 -2.22 -10.64
CA PHE A 108 5.86 -1.41 -9.47
C PHE A 108 6.88 -1.60 -8.35
N PHE A 109 6.95 -0.58 -7.50
CA PHE A 109 7.60 -0.62 -6.20
C PHE A 109 6.54 -0.47 -5.11
N LEU A 110 6.56 -1.36 -4.14
CA LEU A 110 5.68 -1.35 -2.99
C LEU A 110 6.53 -1.37 -1.71
N LYS A 111 6.20 -0.51 -0.77
CA LYS A 111 6.84 -0.46 0.55
C LYS A 111 5.82 -0.30 1.64
N ALA A 112 5.95 -1.08 2.71
CA ALA A 112 5.30 -0.80 3.97
C ALA A 112 6.35 -0.41 5.02
N ASP A 113 6.06 0.65 5.75
CA ASP A 113 6.80 1.08 6.94
C ASP A 113 5.82 1.36 8.07
N THR A 114 6.29 1.80 9.24
CA THR A 114 5.48 2.03 10.44
C THR A 114 4.34 3.05 10.25
N ASN A 115 4.41 3.89 9.22
CA ASN A 115 3.50 5.02 9.02
C ASN A 115 2.65 4.96 7.74
N PHE A 116 3.06 4.16 6.75
CA PHE A 116 2.40 4.15 5.44
C PHE A 116 2.66 2.86 4.66
N VAL A 117 1.82 2.62 3.65
CA VAL A 117 2.15 1.79 2.50
C VAL A 117 2.26 2.68 1.26
N LEU A 118 3.38 2.61 0.52
CA LEU A 118 3.68 3.39 -0.67
C LEU A 118 3.71 2.46 -1.89
N LEU A 119 2.96 2.81 -2.93
CA LEU A 119 3.00 2.19 -4.24
C LEU A 119 3.43 3.23 -5.29
N LEU A 120 4.49 2.91 -6.03
CA LEU A 120 4.99 3.68 -7.16
C LEU A 120 4.97 2.82 -8.43
N SER A 121 4.47 3.37 -9.53
CA SER A 121 4.60 2.77 -10.88
C SER A 121 4.79 3.85 -11.94
N ARG A 122 5.30 3.49 -13.12
CA ARG A 122 5.44 4.43 -14.26
C ARG A 122 4.18 4.48 -15.14
N ASP A 123 3.36 3.45 -15.08
CA ASP A 123 2.19 3.29 -15.93
C ASP A 123 1.08 2.49 -15.24
N MET A 124 -0.07 2.41 -15.91
CA MET A 124 -1.25 1.74 -15.38
C MET A 124 -1.06 0.23 -15.24
N GLU A 125 -0.25 -0.39 -16.11
CA GLU A 125 0.04 -1.82 -16.02
C GLU A 125 0.74 -2.12 -14.69
N GLY A 126 1.84 -1.41 -14.40
CA GLY A 126 2.52 -1.55 -13.11
C GLY A 126 1.62 -1.18 -11.92
N LEU A 127 0.78 -0.15 -12.05
CA LEU A 127 -0.13 0.24 -10.97
C LEU A 127 -1.12 -0.88 -10.63
N ILE A 128 -1.78 -1.45 -11.65
CA ILE A 128 -2.78 -2.50 -11.47
C ILE A 128 -2.13 -3.71 -10.79
N LEU A 129 -0.96 -4.12 -11.26
CA LEU A 129 -0.18 -5.20 -10.64
C LEU A 129 0.12 -4.92 -9.16
N GLY A 130 0.54 -3.69 -8.85
CA GLY A 130 0.78 -3.28 -7.47
C GLY A 130 -0.47 -3.33 -6.59
N ILE A 131 -1.62 -2.91 -7.12
CA ILE A 131 -2.90 -2.96 -6.40
C ILE A 131 -3.36 -4.42 -6.20
N ASP A 132 -3.18 -5.30 -7.18
CA ASP A 132 -3.47 -6.74 -7.05
C ASP A 132 -2.63 -7.35 -5.91
N ILE A 133 -1.34 -6.99 -5.83
CA ILE A 133 -0.43 -7.48 -4.78
C ILE A 133 -0.81 -6.93 -3.41
N ILE A 134 -1.19 -5.66 -3.31
CA ILE A 134 -1.72 -5.07 -2.07
C ILE A 134 -2.98 -5.81 -1.61
N GLU A 135 -3.88 -6.16 -2.52
CA GLU A 135 -5.10 -6.89 -2.20
C GLU A 135 -4.78 -8.27 -1.59
N VAL A 136 -3.84 -9.00 -2.19
CA VAL A 136 -3.37 -10.30 -1.69
C VAL A 136 -2.77 -10.18 -0.27
N ILE A 137 -1.96 -9.15 -0.04
CA ILE A 137 -1.35 -8.87 1.27
C ILE A 137 -2.42 -8.51 2.31
N LEU A 138 -3.32 -7.57 1.98
CA LEU A 138 -4.39 -7.14 2.86
C LEU A 138 -5.33 -8.28 3.21
N LYS A 139 -5.66 -9.15 2.25
CA LYS A 139 -6.52 -10.31 2.51
C LYS A 139 -5.91 -11.23 3.56
N GLN A 140 -4.63 -11.58 3.43
CA GLN A 140 -3.93 -12.41 4.41
C GLN A 140 -3.88 -11.76 5.79
N ILE A 141 -3.60 -10.46 5.85
CA ILE A 141 -3.55 -9.70 7.11
C ILE A 141 -4.92 -9.66 7.80
N LEU A 142 -5.98 -9.42 7.03
CA LEU A 142 -7.34 -9.34 7.57
C LEU A 142 -7.86 -10.71 7.99
N GLU A 143 -7.56 -11.77 7.23
CA GLU A 143 -7.90 -13.16 7.59
C GLU A 143 -7.17 -13.59 8.87
N ASP A 144 -5.86 -13.33 8.95
CA ASP A 144 -5.07 -13.60 10.15
C ASP A 144 -5.62 -12.83 11.37
N TYR A 145 -5.91 -11.54 11.22
CA TYR A 145 -6.53 -10.73 12.28
C TYR A 145 -7.86 -11.31 12.77
N MET A 146 -8.73 -11.77 11.85
CA MET A 146 -10.00 -12.39 12.23
C MET A 146 -9.79 -13.73 12.94
N ASN A 147 -8.85 -14.56 12.47
CA ASN A 147 -8.54 -15.86 13.06
C ASN A 147 -7.93 -15.75 14.47
N GLN A 148 -7.25 -14.64 14.76
CA GLN A 148 -6.70 -14.39 16.09
C GLN A 148 -7.77 -14.00 17.13
N GLU A 149 -8.96 -13.57 16.69
CA GLU A 149 -10.11 -13.17 17.52
C GLU A 149 -9.79 -12.10 18.60
N LYS A 150 -8.71 -11.34 18.42
CA LYS A 150 -8.26 -10.26 19.33
C LYS A 150 -8.71 -8.89 18.80
N PHE A 151 -10.02 -8.68 18.74
CA PHE A 151 -10.62 -7.50 18.08
C PHE A 151 -10.35 -6.16 18.78
N ASP A 152 -9.79 -6.19 19.98
CA ASP A 152 -9.33 -5.00 20.71
C ASP A 152 -7.90 -4.57 20.32
N ASP A 153 -7.19 -5.37 19.52
CA ASP A 153 -5.85 -5.04 19.01
C ASP A 153 -5.93 -4.39 17.61
N TYR A 154 -4.85 -3.73 17.20
CA TYR A 154 -4.76 -3.13 15.87
C TYR A 154 -4.54 -4.21 14.79
N ILE A 155 -5.12 -3.99 13.61
CA ILE A 155 -4.69 -4.68 12.39
C ILE A 155 -3.27 -4.21 12.06
N LYS A 156 -2.34 -5.15 11.88
CA LYS A 156 -0.92 -4.87 11.73
C LYS A 156 -0.41 -5.33 10.37
N ILE A 157 0.38 -4.48 9.71
CA ILE A 157 1.11 -4.82 8.47
C ILE A 157 2.60 -4.84 8.81
N CYS A 158 3.29 -5.95 8.55
CA CYS A 158 4.74 -6.02 8.75
C CYS A 158 5.47 -5.05 7.80
N SER A 159 6.69 -4.65 8.17
CA SER A 159 7.51 -3.78 7.32
C SER A 159 8.15 -4.58 6.19
N PHE A 160 8.03 -4.11 4.95
CA PHE A 160 8.58 -4.79 3.78
C PHE A 160 8.88 -3.83 2.62
N GLU A 161 9.67 -4.31 1.67
CA GLU A 161 9.88 -3.72 0.35
C GLU A 161 9.71 -4.80 -0.70
N LEU A 162 8.98 -4.50 -1.77
CA LEU A 162 8.65 -5.41 -2.86
C LEU A 162 8.81 -4.66 -4.18
N ASN A 163 9.52 -5.27 -5.12
CA ASN A 163 9.60 -4.82 -6.49
C ASN A 163 9.19 -5.97 -7.41
N ASP A 164 8.28 -5.69 -8.34
CA ASP A 164 7.91 -6.70 -9.32
C ASP A 164 7.57 -6.09 -10.70
N CYS A 165 7.93 -6.85 -11.73
CA CYS A 165 7.67 -6.61 -13.14
C CYS A 165 6.91 -7.78 -13.78
N SER A 166 6.58 -8.80 -12.98
CA SER A 166 5.95 -10.00 -13.49
C SER A 166 4.51 -9.66 -13.90
N LYS A 167 4.23 -9.74 -15.20
CA LYS A 167 2.87 -9.56 -15.71
C LYS A 167 1.93 -10.51 -14.98
N SER A 168 0.80 -10.01 -14.48
CA SER A 168 -0.35 -10.84 -14.15
C SER A 168 -0.74 -11.53 -15.46
N ALA A 169 -0.76 -12.86 -15.41
CA ALA A 169 -1.03 -13.69 -16.57
C ALA A 169 -2.50 -13.61 -16.96
#